data_AF-A0A7V4MQ11-F1
#
_entry.id   AF-A0A7V4MQ11-F1
#
_cell.length_a   1.000
_cell.length_b   1.000
_cell.length_c   1.000
_cell.angle_alpha   90.00
_cell.angle_beta   90.00
_cell.angle_gamma   90.00
#
_symmetry.space_group_name_H-M   'P 1'
#
loop_
_entity.id
_entity.type
_entity.pdbx_description
1 polymer ?
#
loop_
_entity_poly.entity_id
_entity_poly.type
_entity_poly.pdbx_seq_one_letter_code
_entity_poly.pdbx_strand_id
1 'polypeptide(L)'
;MSSPLAHYRRAQRLARREFDAFTRVHCPTCPHPCCVKPARITPLDLVLAAEAGWRPPEHVVSRADWAEAASAAHYLGEQVSEEATEPCDFLGPRGCTFPDDLRPCGCTLFLCDIMRERLDRKRLGRLKRAVNEVRYAHEALVAHLARSGASPSGEA
;
A
#
# COMPACT_ATOMS: atom_id res chain seq x y z
N MET A 1 16.02 -20.85 0.05
CA MET A 1 15.60 -19.64 0.77
C MET A 1 14.77 -18.79 -0.19
N SER A 2 13.56 -18.37 0.18
CA SER A 2 12.76 -17.50 -0.69
C SER A 2 13.37 -16.10 -0.74
N SER A 3 13.43 -15.49 -1.92
CA SER A 3 13.84 -14.09 -2.09
C SER A 3 13.01 -13.17 -1.18
N PRO A 4 13.60 -12.15 -0.53
CA PRO A 4 12.85 -11.16 0.27
C PRO A 4 11.68 -10.52 -0.49
N LEU A 5 11.85 -10.26 -1.80
CA LEU A 5 10.77 -9.75 -2.63
C LEU A 5 9.63 -10.78 -2.80
N ALA A 6 9.97 -12.05 -3.00
CA ALA A 6 8.97 -13.11 -3.12
C ALA A 6 8.18 -13.29 -1.81
N HIS A 7 8.85 -13.14 -0.66
CA HIS A 7 8.19 -13.13 0.65
C HIS A 7 7.27 -11.92 0.78
N TYR A 8 7.75 -10.72 0.51
CA TYR A 8 6.93 -9.49 0.56
C TYR A 8 5.67 -9.60 -0.31
N ARG A 9 5.79 -10.03 -1.56
CA ARG A 9 4.64 -10.24 -2.45
C ARG A 9 3.67 -11.30 -1.91
N ARG A 10 4.18 -12.38 -1.32
CA ARG A 10 3.33 -13.40 -0.68
C ARG A 10 2.55 -12.80 0.49
N ALA A 11 3.22 -12.04 1.36
CA ALA A 11 2.61 -11.37 2.49
C ALA A 11 1.52 -10.39 2.05
N GLN A 12 1.79 -9.59 1.02
CA GLN A 12 0.82 -8.66 0.42
C GLN A 12 -0.45 -9.39 -0.06
N ARG A 13 -0.32 -10.51 -0.79
CA ARG A 13 -1.49 -11.32 -1.21
C ARG A 13 -2.30 -11.84 -0.03
N LEU A 14 -1.63 -12.25 1.05
CA LEU A 14 -2.31 -12.74 2.26
C LEU A 14 -3.10 -11.62 2.94
N ALA A 15 -2.48 -10.45 3.13
CA ALA A 15 -3.17 -9.29 3.67
C ALA A 15 -4.35 -8.90 2.76
N ARG A 16 -4.12 -8.82 1.44
CA ARG A 16 -5.12 -8.45 0.45
C ARG A 16 -6.36 -9.34 0.50
N ARG A 17 -6.20 -10.65 0.65
CA ARG A 17 -7.32 -11.61 0.81
C ARG A 17 -8.17 -11.30 2.03
N GLU A 18 -7.57 -10.92 3.16
CA GLU A 18 -8.31 -10.54 4.37
C GLU A 18 -9.00 -9.18 4.20
N PHE A 19 -8.35 -8.22 3.52
CA PHE A 19 -8.95 -6.93 3.19
C PHE A 19 -10.12 -7.04 2.21
N ASP A 20 -9.99 -7.83 1.14
CA ASP A 20 -10.92 -7.85 0.00
C ASP A 20 -12.36 -8.16 0.37
N ALA A 21 -12.55 -9.14 1.25
CA ALA A 21 -13.88 -9.51 1.71
C ALA A 21 -14.57 -8.34 2.45
N PHE A 22 -13.80 -7.52 3.16
CA PHE A 22 -14.32 -6.34 3.86
C PHE A 22 -14.51 -5.16 2.90
N THR A 23 -13.47 -4.82 2.15
CA THR A 23 -13.45 -3.58 1.35
C THR A 23 -14.49 -3.61 0.23
N ARG A 24 -14.74 -4.79 -0.37
CA ARG A 24 -15.77 -4.94 -1.41
C ARG A 24 -17.17 -4.59 -0.91
N VAL A 25 -17.46 -4.85 0.36
CA VAL A 25 -18.79 -4.64 0.95
C VAL A 25 -18.93 -3.25 1.55
N HIS A 26 -17.87 -2.75 2.20
CA HIS A 26 -17.98 -1.55 3.03
C HIS A 26 -17.37 -0.29 2.43
N CYS A 27 -16.34 -0.39 1.58
CA CYS A 27 -15.66 0.80 1.06
C CYS A 27 -16.47 1.63 0.06
N PRO A 28 -17.28 1.05 -0.85
CA PRO A 28 -18.03 1.83 -1.84
C PRO A 28 -19.00 2.85 -1.25
N THR A 29 -19.47 2.63 -0.02
CA THR A 29 -20.41 3.50 0.68
C THR A 29 -19.86 3.97 2.03
N CYS A 30 -18.53 3.98 2.19
CA CYS A 30 -17.91 4.35 3.46
C CYS A 30 -18.07 5.86 3.70
N PRO A 31 -18.59 6.29 4.87
CA PRO A 31 -18.69 7.72 5.19
C PRO A 31 -17.32 8.38 5.44
N HIS A 32 -16.29 7.56 5.72
CA HIS A 32 -14.93 8.02 6.00
C HIS A 32 -13.93 7.27 5.09
N PRO A 33 -13.85 7.63 3.79
CA PRO A 33 -12.98 6.94 2.85
C PRO A 33 -11.50 7.19 3.18
N CYS A 34 -10.70 6.12 3.24
CA CYS A 34 -9.26 6.23 3.47
C CYS A 34 -8.41 6.33 2.19
N CYS A 35 -9.04 6.17 1.02
CA CYS A 35 -8.42 6.27 -0.31
C CYS A 35 -8.52 7.70 -0.86
N VAL A 36 -8.04 8.66 -0.07
CA VAL A 36 -8.03 10.10 -0.36
C VAL A 36 -6.58 10.60 -0.39
N LYS A 37 -6.36 11.83 -0.87
CA LYS A 37 -5.05 12.48 -0.85
C LYS A 37 -4.71 13.03 0.56
N PRO A 38 -3.43 13.09 0.94
CA PRO A 38 -2.28 12.49 0.25
C PRO A 38 -2.27 10.97 0.36
N ALA A 39 -1.74 10.30 -0.66
CA ALA A 39 -1.65 8.85 -0.66
C ALA A 39 -0.52 8.34 0.25
N ARG A 40 -0.69 7.17 0.88
CA ARG A 40 0.33 6.53 1.74
C ARG A 40 1.30 5.69 0.91
N ILE A 41 1.96 6.35 -0.04
CA ILE A 41 2.82 5.72 -1.04
C ILE A 41 4.23 6.23 -0.85
N THR A 42 5.22 5.34 -0.99
CA THR A 42 6.63 5.69 -0.96
C THR A 42 7.28 5.50 -2.33
N PRO A 43 8.45 6.12 -2.58
CA PRO A 43 9.22 5.86 -3.79
C PRO A 43 9.52 4.36 -4.01
N LEU A 44 9.76 3.61 -2.93
CA LEU A 44 10.01 2.17 -3.04
C LEU A 44 8.78 1.41 -3.57
N ASP A 45 7.57 1.76 -3.11
CA ASP A 45 6.33 1.12 -3.59
C ASP A 45 6.16 1.28 -5.10
N LEU A 46 6.47 2.47 -5.61
CA LEU A 46 6.38 2.80 -7.04
C LEU A 46 7.42 2.04 -7.86
N VAL A 47 8.68 1.98 -7.39
CA VAL A 47 9.74 1.20 -8.04
C VAL A 47 9.35 -0.27 -8.11
N LEU A 48 8.91 -0.85 -6.99
CA LEU A 48 8.52 -2.27 -6.96
C LEU A 48 7.35 -2.58 -7.92
N ALA A 49 6.37 -1.68 -8.01
CA ALA A 49 5.26 -1.82 -8.94
C ALA A 49 5.73 -1.71 -10.40
N ALA A 50 6.53 -0.69 -10.73
CA ALA A 50 7.04 -0.47 -12.08
C ALA A 50 7.87 -1.66 -12.60
N GLU A 51 8.76 -2.20 -11.77
CA GLU A 51 9.56 -3.41 -12.09
C GLU A 51 8.68 -4.64 -12.34
N ALA A 52 7.46 -4.67 -11.80
CA ALA A 52 6.48 -5.72 -12.06
C ALA A 52 5.63 -5.47 -13.33
N GLY A 53 5.97 -4.45 -14.13
CA GLY A 53 5.27 -4.08 -15.35
C GLY A 53 4.03 -3.22 -15.12
N TRP A 54 3.81 -2.74 -13.89
CA TRP A 54 2.72 -1.80 -13.61
C TRP A 54 3.03 -0.41 -14.20
N ARG A 55 1.99 0.28 -14.64
CA ARG A 55 2.06 1.66 -15.11
C ARG A 55 1.14 2.54 -14.27
N PRO A 56 1.56 3.75 -13.89
CA PRO A 56 0.70 4.67 -13.17
C PRO A 56 -0.52 5.08 -14.04
N PRO A 57 -1.58 5.60 -13.42
CA PRO A 57 -2.66 6.27 -14.13
C PRO A 57 -2.14 7.42 -15.01
N GLU A 58 -2.81 7.71 -16.13
CA GLU A 58 -2.36 8.70 -17.12
C GLU A 58 -2.20 10.11 -16.57
N HIS A 59 -2.91 10.47 -15.49
CA HIS A 59 -2.82 11.78 -14.84
C HIS A 59 -1.70 11.86 -13.79
N VAL A 60 -1.01 10.74 -13.50
CA VAL A 60 0.16 10.66 -12.62
C VAL A 60 1.39 10.38 -13.49
N VAL A 61 1.86 11.41 -14.18
CA VAL A 61 2.66 11.25 -15.41
C VAL A 61 4.16 11.39 -15.18
N SER A 62 4.58 12.11 -14.13
CA SER A 62 5.99 12.42 -13.90
C SER A 62 6.53 11.84 -12.59
N ARG A 63 7.83 11.49 -12.58
CA ARG A 63 8.55 11.11 -11.35
C ARG A 63 8.58 12.25 -10.32
N ALA A 64 8.41 13.50 -10.74
CA ALA A 64 8.23 14.63 -9.84
C ALA A 64 6.84 14.59 -9.18
N ASP A 65 5.79 14.27 -9.94
CA ASP A 65 4.43 14.04 -9.44
C ASP A 65 4.41 12.85 -8.47
N TRP A 66 5.28 11.85 -8.70
CA TRP A 66 5.42 10.69 -7.82
C TRP A 66 6.01 11.08 -6.47
N ALA A 67 7.00 11.98 -6.45
CA ALA A 67 7.60 12.47 -5.21
C ALA A 67 6.67 13.41 -4.44
N GLU A 68 5.83 14.17 -5.16
CA GLU A 68 4.81 15.05 -4.57
C GLU A 68 3.58 14.27 -4.06
N ALA A 69 3.14 13.23 -4.79
CA ALA A 69 2.06 12.33 -4.37
C ALA A 69 2.49 11.33 -3.28
N ALA A 70 3.78 10.96 -3.25
CA ALA A 70 4.37 10.13 -2.21
C ALA A 70 4.74 10.98 -0.99
N SER A 71 3.77 11.24 -0.11
CA SER A 71 4.07 11.82 1.19
C SER A 71 4.87 10.81 2.02
N ALA A 72 6.18 11.07 2.18
CA ALA A 72 7.04 10.36 3.13
C ALA A 72 6.55 10.48 4.60
N ALA A 73 5.62 11.39 4.89
CA ALA A 73 5.15 11.69 6.24
C ALA A 73 4.32 10.55 6.89
N HIS A 74 3.65 9.70 6.11
CA HIS A 74 2.62 8.81 6.67
C HIS A 74 3.06 7.38 6.98
N TYR A 75 4.36 7.13 7.09
CA TYR A 75 4.90 5.79 7.32
C TYR A 75 4.50 5.19 8.69
N LEU A 76 4.03 6.01 9.65
CA LEU A 76 3.75 5.58 11.02
C LEU A 76 2.50 6.22 11.67
N GLY A 77 1.36 6.18 10.99
CA GLY A 77 0.07 6.32 11.67
C GLY A 77 -0.39 7.74 11.99
N GLU A 78 0.17 8.74 11.31
CA GLU A 78 -0.40 10.09 11.31
C GLU A 78 -1.78 10.06 10.62
N GLN A 79 -2.78 10.64 11.26
CA GLN A 79 -4.13 10.68 10.72
C GLN A 79 -4.14 11.60 9.49
N VAL A 80 -4.76 11.12 8.41
CA VAL A 80 -5.08 11.99 7.28
C VAL A 80 -6.09 13.02 7.82
N SER A 81 -5.83 14.30 7.55
CA SER A 81 -6.72 15.41 7.91
C SER A 81 -8.18 15.07 7.58
N GLU A 82 -9.11 15.39 8.49
CA GLU A 82 -10.56 15.24 8.28
C GLU A 82 -11.06 16.03 7.04
N GLU A 83 -10.25 16.96 6.53
CA GLU A 83 -10.55 17.81 5.36
C GLU A 83 -10.13 17.18 4.03
N ALA A 84 -9.47 16.01 4.04
CA ALA A 84 -9.05 15.30 2.84
C ALA A 84 -10.25 14.72 2.06
N THR A 85 -10.76 15.50 1.11
CA THR A 85 -11.93 15.13 0.30
C THR A 85 -11.56 14.61 -1.09
N GLU A 86 -10.36 14.93 -1.59
CA GLU A 86 -9.95 14.53 -2.93
C GLU A 86 -9.61 13.02 -2.99
N PRO A 87 -10.13 12.28 -3.98
CA PRO A 87 -9.75 10.88 -4.20
C PRO A 87 -8.25 10.73 -4.43
N CYS A 88 -7.67 9.64 -3.90
CA CYS A 88 -6.30 9.25 -4.19
C CYS A 88 -6.09 9.10 -5.71
N ASP A 89 -5.01 9.66 -6.25
CA ASP A 89 -4.71 9.61 -7.70
C ASP A 89 -4.57 8.16 -8.22
N PHE A 90 -4.25 7.22 -7.35
CA PHE A 90 -4.12 5.79 -7.68
C PHE A 90 -5.43 5.00 -7.50
N LEU A 91 -6.56 5.67 -7.27
CA LEU A 91 -7.89 5.05 -7.18
C LEU A 91 -8.57 5.07 -8.55
N GLY A 92 -8.66 3.89 -9.20
CA GLY A 92 -9.36 3.73 -10.46
C GLY A 92 -10.83 3.26 -10.30
N PRO A 93 -11.55 3.07 -11.42
CA PRO A 93 -12.97 2.66 -11.40
C PRO A 93 -13.25 1.32 -10.70
N ARG A 94 -12.23 0.47 -10.58
CA ARG A 94 -12.31 -0.86 -9.93
C ARG A 94 -11.58 -0.91 -8.58
N GLY A 95 -11.20 0.25 -8.03
CA GLY A 95 -10.39 0.36 -6.83
C GLY A 95 -8.94 0.73 -7.13
N CYS A 96 -8.06 0.52 -6.15
CA CYS A 96 -6.64 0.87 -6.27
C CYS A 96 -6.01 0.20 -7.51
N THR A 97 -5.27 0.99 -8.29
CA THR A 97 -4.66 0.56 -9.55
C THR A 97 -3.37 -0.23 -9.35
N PHE A 98 -2.76 -0.21 -8.17
CA PHE A 98 -1.59 -1.03 -7.86
C PHE A 98 -1.90 -2.53 -7.94
N PRO A 99 -0.92 -3.38 -8.30
CA PRO A 99 -1.09 -4.82 -8.26
C PRO A 99 -1.46 -5.31 -6.85
N ASP A 100 -2.29 -6.35 -6.78
CA ASP A 100 -2.78 -6.90 -5.50
C ASP A 100 -1.67 -7.38 -4.57
N ASP A 101 -0.50 -7.72 -5.11
CA ASP A 101 0.66 -8.17 -4.35
C ASP A 101 1.79 -7.14 -4.21
N LEU A 102 1.53 -5.91 -4.65
CA LEU A 102 2.43 -4.77 -4.57
C LEU A 102 1.67 -3.47 -4.25
N ARG A 103 0.60 -3.57 -3.47
CA ARG A 103 -0.04 -2.39 -2.92
C ARG A 103 0.93 -1.63 -2.03
N PRO A 104 0.87 -0.28 -2.02
CA PRO A 104 1.75 0.52 -1.21
C PRO A 104 1.76 0.07 0.25
N CYS A 105 2.95 -0.09 0.84
CA CYS A 105 3.10 -0.64 2.17
C CYS A 105 2.29 0.17 3.20
N GLY A 106 2.38 1.51 3.14
CA GLY A 106 1.61 2.39 4.02
C GLY A 106 0.09 2.18 3.93
N CYS A 107 -0.44 1.95 2.73
CA CYS A 107 -1.84 1.63 2.52
C CYS A 107 -2.22 0.25 3.07
N THR A 108 -1.39 -0.78 2.87
CA THR A 108 -1.65 -2.14 3.38
C THR A 108 -1.56 -2.21 4.90
N LEU A 109 -0.68 -1.42 5.53
CA LEU A 109 -0.51 -1.43 6.98
C LEU A 109 -1.61 -0.67 7.73
N PHE A 110 -2.46 0.09 7.02
CA PHE A 110 -3.50 0.90 7.63
C PHE A 110 -4.78 0.11 7.90
N LEU A 111 -5.15 -0.01 9.18
CA LEU A 111 -6.43 -0.55 9.63
C LEU A 111 -7.34 0.60 10.07
N CYS A 112 -8.35 0.93 9.27
CA CYS A 112 -9.28 2.02 9.57
C CYS A 112 -10.24 1.67 10.73
N ASP A 113 -10.86 2.69 11.32
CA ASP A 113 -11.74 2.50 12.47
C ASP A 113 -13.00 1.69 12.11
N ILE A 114 -13.57 1.91 10.91
CA ILE A 114 -14.68 1.08 10.39
C ILE A 114 -14.28 -0.41 10.35
N MET A 115 -13.05 -0.76 9.96
CA MET A 115 -12.58 -2.15 10.01
C MET A 115 -12.48 -2.66 11.44
N ARG A 116 -11.95 -1.85 12.36
CA ARG A 116 -11.79 -2.23 13.77
C ARG A 116 -13.14 -2.44 14.47
N GLU A 117 -14.15 -1.65 14.10
CA GLU A 117 -15.50 -1.72 14.64
C GLU A 117 -16.31 -2.87 14.04
N ARG A 118 -16.25 -3.05 12.71
CA ARG A 118 -17.17 -3.96 11.99
C ARG A 118 -16.63 -5.37 11.77
N LEU A 119 -15.32 -5.59 11.87
CA LEU A 119 -14.77 -6.95 11.81
C LEU A 119 -14.94 -7.65 13.16
N ASP A 120 -15.44 -8.88 13.14
CA ASP A 120 -15.41 -9.73 14.33
C ASP A 120 -13.96 -9.95 14.82
N ARG A 121 -13.82 -10.26 16.12
CA ARG A 121 -12.51 -10.43 16.77
C ARG A 121 -11.61 -11.45 16.07
N LYS A 122 -12.17 -12.51 15.50
CA LYS A 122 -11.40 -13.56 14.82
C LYS A 122 -10.86 -13.04 13.48
N ARG A 123 -11.68 -12.34 12.69
CA ARG A 123 -11.28 -11.71 11.42
C ARG A 123 -10.28 -10.59 11.65
N LEU A 124 -10.55 -9.69 12.60
CA LEU A 124 -9.63 -8.61 12.97
C LEU A 124 -8.26 -9.18 13.41
N GLY A 125 -8.26 -10.27 14.19
CA GLY A 125 -7.03 -10.95 14.59
C GLY A 125 -6.23 -11.53 13.42
N ARG A 126 -6.89 -12.12 12.42
CA ARG A 126 -6.22 -12.60 11.19
C ARG A 126 -5.65 -11.44 10.38
N LEU A 127 -6.44 -10.39 10.19
CA LEU A 127 -6.04 -9.21 9.44
C LEU A 127 -4.81 -8.55 10.09
N LYS A 128 -4.81 -8.36 11.42
CA LYS A 128 -3.64 -7.83 12.16
C LYS A 128 -2.39 -8.69 11.95
N ARG A 129 -2.51 -10.03 11.99
CA ARG A 129 -1.38 -10.93 11.71
C ARG A 129 -0.87 -10.79 10.28
N ALA A 130 -1.77 -10.74 9.30
CA ALA A 130 -1.39 -10.58 7.90
C ALA A 130 -0.71 -9.22 7.63
N VAL A 131 -1.19 -8.15 8.25
CA VAL A 131 -0.58 -6.82 8.19
C VAL A 131 0.81 -6.80 8.85
N ASN A 132 0.96 -7.44 10.01
CA ASN A 132 2.28 -7.56 10.64
C ASN A 132 3.26 -8.38 9.79
N GLU A 133 2.80 -9.44 9.14
CA GLU A 133 3.62 -10.22 8.18
C GLU A 133 4.09 -9.35 7.01
N VAL A 134 3.24 -8.45 6.48
CA VAL A 134 3.64 -7.49 5.44
C VAL A 134 4.71 -6.54 5.96
N ARG A 135 4.56 -6.03 7.20
CA ARG A 135 5.55 -5.15 7.83
C ARG A 135 6.91 -5.83 7.94
N TYR A 136 6.97 -7.03 8.50
CA TYR A 136 8.22 -7.77 8.65
C TYR A 136 8.86 -8.10 7.29
N ALA A 137 8.07 -8.52 6.31
CA ALA A 137 8.58 -8.80 4.97
C ALA A 137 9.09 -7.54 4.26
N HIS A 138 8.44 -6.39 4.48
CA HIS A 138 8.88 -5.10 3.97
C HIS A 138 10.21 -4.66 4.60
N GLU A 139 10.34 -4.73 5.92
CA GLU A 139 11.58 -4.42 6.63
C GLU A 139 12.74 -5.30 6.15
N ALA A 140 12.49 -6.60 5.96
CA ALA A 140 13.49 -7.53 5.42
C ALA A 140 13.89 -7.20 3.98
N LEU A 141 12.93 -6.79 3.13
CA LEU A 141 13.18 -6.36 1.75
C LEU A 141 14.02 -5.08 1.72
N VAL A 142 13.65 -4.05 2.48
CA VAL A 142 14.41 -2.79 2.58
C VAL A 142 15.85 -3.06 3.04
N ALA A 143 16.00 -3.86 4.10
CA ALA A 143 17.32 -4.21 4.61
C ALA A 143 18.16 -4.99 3.58
N HIS A 144 17.52 -5.85 2.78
CA HIS A 144 18.20 -6.55 1.69
C HIS A 144 18.67 -5.60 0.59
N LEU A 145 17.80 -4.72 0.11
CA LEU A 145 18.12 -3.72 -0.92
C LEU A 145 19.27 -2.80 -0.48
N ALA A 146 19.24 -2.34 0.79
CA ALA A 146 20.29 -1.51 1.36
C ALA A 146 21.66 -2.22 1.39
N ARG A 147 21.70 -3.51 1.71
CA ARG A 147 22.96 -4.30 1.70
C ARG A 147 23.47 -4.62 0.30
N SER A 148 22.56 -4.79 -0.65
CA SER A 148 22.92 -5.16 -2.02
C SER A 148 23.50 -4.00 -2.84
N GLY A 149 23.56 -2.78 -2.30
CA GLY A 149 24.09 -1.62 -3.01
C GLY A 149 23.32 -1.28 -4.29
N ALA A 150 22.10 -1.81 -4.44
CA ALA A 150 21.23 -1.53 -5.57
C ALA A 150 20.74 -0.08 -5.46
N SER A 151 21.57 0.86 -5.92
CA SER A 151 21.07 2.19 -6.29
C SER A 151 20.11 2.00 -7.46
N PRO A 152 18.88 2.53 -7.41
CA PRO A 152 17.89 2.42 -8.51
C PRO A 152 18.22 3.38 -9.67
N SER A 153 19.49 3.51 -10.01
CA SER A 153 20.00 4.35 -11.10
C SER A 153 20.84 3.49 -12.05
N GLY A 154 20.13 2.75 -12.89
CA GLY A 154 20.65 2.32 -14.18
C GLY A 154 20.12 3.29 -15.25
N GLU A 155 20.76 4.45 -15.39
CA GLU A 155 20.72 5.22 -16.63
C GLU A 155 22.09 5.03 -17.31
N ALA A 156 22.03 4.43 -18.49
CA ALA A 156 23.09 4.40 -19.49
C ALA A 156 23.02 5.66 -20.37
#